data_AF-A0A2H0KTP2-F1
#
_entry.id   AF-A0A2H0KTP2-F1
#
_cell.length_a   1.000
_cell.length_b   1.000
_cell.length_c   1.000
_cell.angle_alpha   90.00
_cell.angle_beta   90.00
_cell.angle_gamma   90.00
#
_symmetry.space_group_name_H-M   'P 1'
#
loop_
_entity.id
_entity.type
_entity.pdbx_description
1 polymer ?
#
loop_
_entity_poly.entity_id
_entity_poly.type
_entity_poly.pdbx_seq_one_letter_code
_entity_poly.pdbx_strand_id
1 'polypeptide(L)'
;MKHKIYIITFLALFIFAIGADIALAGSATISWNANTESDLAGYKIYYGTASRTGTDPKTCGLCGYSTSLNVGNVRTYTFSSLTNGQTYYFSVTAYDTSNNESSFSSQVSKFISTSADLNANGRINAQDFSILMSFWGSTARPAADVNQDGYVNAQDLSIMMSQWTG
;
A
#
# COMPACT_ATOMS: atom_id res chain seq x y z
N MET A 1 62.10 1.31 36.05
CA MET A 1 60.90 2.15 35.83
C MET A 1 59.97 1.42 34.89
N LYS A 2 58.76 1.03 35.33
CA LYS A 2 57.75 0.35 34.49
C LYS A 2 56.95 1.41 33.73
N HIS A 3 57.03 1.44 32.40
CA HIS A 3 56.14 2.28 31.56
C HIS A 3 55.13 1.38 30.85
N LYS A 4 53.85 1.56 31.21
CA LYS A 4 52.69 0.98 30.51
C LYS A 4 52.41 1.85 29.27
N ILE A 5 52.42 1.25 28.08
CA ILE A 5 52.02 1.91 26.83
C ILE A 5 50.55 1.56 26.55
N TYR A 6 49.72 2.60 26.42
CA TYR A 6 48.29 2.50 26.19
C TYR A 6 47.97 2.47 24.69
N ILE A 7 47.08 1.56 24.30
CA ILE A 7 46.54 1.40 22.94
C ILE A 7 45.46 2.47 22.71
N ILE A 8 45.57 3.25 21.62
CA ILE A 8 44.48 4.10 21.12
C ILE A 8 44.04 3.54 19.77
N THR A 9 43.00 2.70 19.77
CA THR A 9 42.31 2.28 18.55
C THR A 9 41.29 3.35 18.16
N PHE A 10 41.46 3.92 16.96
CA PHE A 10 40.54 4.90 16.37
C PHE A 10 39.30 4.17 15.83
N LEU A 11 38.17 4.26 16.53
CA LEU A 11 36.88 3.73 16.08
C LEU A 11 36.17 4.81 15.24
N ALA A 12 36.17 4.64 13.92
CA ALA A 12 35.34 5.46 13.03
C ALA A 12 33.88 4.97 13.11
N LEU A 13 33.02 5.77 13.76
CA LEU A 13 31.59 5.55 13.82
C LEU A 13 30.95 6.08 12.53
N PHE A 14 30.68 5.21 11.56
CA PHE A 14 29.85 5.57 10.41
C PHE A 14 28.39 5.52 10.87
N ILE A 15 27.82 6.70 11.19
CA ILE A 15 26.38 6.83 11.38
C ILE A 15 25.75 6.80 9.98
N PHE A 16 25.31 5.63 9.54
CA PHE A 16 24.38 5.56 8.42
C PHE A 16 23.02 5.95 8.98
N ALA A 17 22.64 7.22 8.82
CA ALA A 17 21.27 7.63 9.05
C ALA A 17 20.41 6.93 8.00
N ILE A 18 19.80 5.79 8.38
CA ILE A 18 18.71 5.21 7.61
C ILE A 18 17.56 6.19 7.83
N GLY A 19 17.44 7.18 6.95
CA GLY A 19 16.15 7.80 6.72
C GLY A 19 15.26 6.69 6.22
N ALA A 20 14.46 6.09 7.09
CA ALA A 20 13.32 5.34 6.62
C ALA A 20 12.44 6.41 5.97
N ASP A 21 12.49 6.50 4.64
CA ASP A 21 11.40 7.09 3.90
C ASP A 21 10.18 6.28 4.33
N ILE A 22 9.38 6.82 5.27
CA ILE A 22 8.05 6.31 5.51
C ILE A 22 7.29 6.69 4.25
N ALA A 23 7.45 5.87 3.21
CA ALA A 23 6.54 5.88 2.10
C ALA A 23 5.18 5.58 2.75
N LEU A 24 4.33 6.60 2.84
CA LEU A 24 2.92 6.47 3.17
C LEU A 24 2.25 5.73 2.00
N ALA A 25 2.59 4.46 1.85
CA ALA A 25 2.02 3.61 0.84
C ALA A 25 0.66 3.17 1.34
N GLY A 26 -0.36 3.35 0.51
CA GLY A 26 -1.70 3.02 0.91
C GLY A 26 -1.89 1.51 1.00
N SER A 27 -2.89 1.13 1.78
CA SER A 27 -3.19 -0.28 2.04
C SER A 27 -4.53 -0.68 1.46
N ALA A 28 -4.62 -1.92 0.99
CA ALA A 28 -5.89 -2.54 0.65
C ALA A 28 -5.95 -3.96 1.23
N THR A 29 -7.04 -4.26 1.90
CA THR A 29 -7.34 -5.63 2.35
C THR A 29 -8.41 -6.19 1.43
N ILE A 30 -8.15 -7.37 0.87
CA ILE A 30 -9.15 -8.15 0.14
C ILE A 30 -9.47 -9.42 0.94
N SER A 31 -10.70 -9.90 0.78
CA SER A 31 -11.18 -11.14 1.40
C SER A 31 -12.09 -11.88 0.44
N TRP A 32 -12.09 -13.21 0.52
CA TRP A 32 -12.90 -14.07 -0.33
C TRP A 32 -13.50 -15.23 0.46
N ASN A 33 -14.57 -15.80 -0.09
CA ASN A 33 -15.21 -16.99 0.48
C ASN A 33 -14.32 -18.21 0.24
N ALA A 34 -14.25 -19.10 1.24
CA ALA A 34 -13.56 -20.37 1.08
C ALA A 34 -14.28 -21.26 0.06
N ASN A 35 -13.51 -22.01 -0.70
CA ASN A 35 -14.04 -23.11 -1.49
C ASN A 35 -14.14 -24.38 -0.61
N THR A 36 -14.88 -25.38 -1.08
CA THR A 36 -15.27 -26.56 -0.28
C THR A 36 -14.72 -27.88 -0.81
N GLU A 37 -13.95 -27.85 -1.89
CA GLU A 37 -13.32 -29.02 -2.47
C GLU A 37 -12.23 -29.57 -1.53
N SER A 38 -12.17 -30.88 -1.39
CA SER A 38 -11.27 -31.56 -0.46
C SER A 38 -9.79 -31.46 -0.83
N ASP A 39 -9.51 -31.19 -2.10
CA ASP A 39 -8.18 -31.09 -2.70
C ASP A 39 -7.69 -29.64 -2.83
N LEU A 40 -8.40 -28.66 -2.26
CA LEU A 40 -7.97 -27.26 -2.23
C LEU A 40 -6.62 -27.11 -1.53
N ALA A 41 -5.59 -26.64 -2.26
CA ALA A 41 -4.26 -26.39 -1.73
C ALA A 41 -4.04 -24.92 -1.34
N GLY A 42 -4.68 -23.97 -2.02
CA GLY A 42 -4.59 -22.55 -1.67
C GLY A 42 -5.09 -21.61 -2.76
N TYR A 43 -4.64 -20.36 -2.66
CA TYR A 43 -5.10 -19.27 -3.50
C TYR A 43 -3.96 -18.46 -4.12
N LYS A 44 -4.20 -17.92 -5.31
CA LYS A 44 -3.38 -16.86 -5.90
C LYS A 44 -4.21 -15.60 -6.09
N ILE A 45 -3.58 -14.46 -5.86
CA ILE A 45 -4.15 -13.14 -6.12
C ILE A 45 -3.49 -12.57 -7.37
N TYR A 46 -4.29 -12.10 -8.31
CA TYR A 46 -3.85 -11.39 -9.50
C TYR A 46 -4.26 -9.94 -9.37
N TYR A 47 -3.33 -9.02 -9.58
CA TYR A 47 -3.61 -7.60 -9.40
C TYR A 47 -2.77 -6.68 -10.27
N GLY A 48 -3.28 -5.46 -10.46
CA GLY A 48 -2.61 -4.40 -11.21
C GLY A 48 -3.48 -3.15 -11.33
N THR A 49 -2.99 -2.18 -12.10
CA THR A 49 -3.68 -0.89 -12.32
C THR A 49 -4.58 -0.88 -13.56
N ALA A 50 -4.61 -1.98 -14.32
CA ALA A 50 -5.50 -2.17 -15.46
C ALA A 50 -6.59 -3.21 -15.13
N SER A 51 -7.78 -3.00 -15.69
CA SER A 51 -8.86 -3.99 -15.62
C SER A 51 -8.49 -5.23 -16.45
N ARG A 52 -9.12 -6.36 -16.11
CA ARG A 52 -8.78 -7.65 -16.73
C ARG A 52 -9.38 -7.73 -18.12
N THR A 53 -8.67 -8.39 -19.03
CA THR A 53 -9.08 -8.61 -20.42
C THR A 53 -9.58 -10.03 -20.68
N GLY A 54 -9.48 -10.94 -19.72
CA GLY A 54 -9.87 -12.34 -19.84
C GLY A 54 -10.37 -12.95 -18.54
N THR A 55 -10.86 -14.19 -18.61
CA THR A 55 -11.52 -14.90 -17.50
C THR A 55 -10.72 -16.08 -16.94
N ASP A 56 -9.72 -16.58 -17.67
CA ASP A 56 -8.96 -17.77 -17.29
C ASP A 56 -7.43 -17.52 -17.37
N PRO A 57 -6.71 -17.59 -16.23
CA PRO A 57 -5.26 -17.42 -16.22
C PRO A 57 -4.52 -18.50 -17.02
N LYS A 58 -5.10 -19.68 -17.27
CA LYS A 58 -4.48 -20.71 -18.11
C LYS A 58 -4.38 -20.29 -19.57
N THR A 59 -5.29 -19.42 -20.03
CA THR A 59 -5.36 -18.98 -21.42
C THR A 59 -4.53 -17.73 -21.67
N CYS A 60 -4.56 -16.76 -20.74
CA CYS A 60 -3.93 -15.44 -20.94
C CYS A 60 -2.88 -15.07 -19.88
N GLY A 61 -2.55 -15.98 -18.96
CA GLY A 61 -1.58 -15.75 -17.89
C GLY A 61 -2.08 -14.70 -16.90
N LEU A 62 -1.66 -13.45 -17.10
CA LEU A 62 -2.05 -12.31 -16.25
C LEU A 62 -3.30 -11.58 -16.75
N CYS A 63 -3.69 -11.76 -18.02
CA CYS A 63 -4.96 -11.24 -18.54
C CYS A 63 -5.18 -9.74 -18.26
N GLY A 64 -4.14 -8.92 -18.41
CA GLY A 64 -4.16 -7.47 -18.16
C GLY A 64 -3.65 -7.05 -16.77
N TYR A 65 -3.55 -7.98 -15.82
CA TYR A 65 -2.88 -7.71 -14.54
C TYR A 65 -1.37 -7.54 -14.72
N SER A 66 -0.74 -6.83 -13.79
CA SER A 66 0.72 -6.64 -13.79
C SER A 66 1.45 -7.81 -13.13
N THR A 67 0.82 -8.47 -12.17
CA THR A 67 1.48 -9.52 -11.38
C THR A 67 0.47 -10.48 -10.74
N SER A 68 0.97 -11.61 -10.26
CA SER A 68 0.26 -12.55 -9.41
C SER A 68 1.09 -12.96 -8.19
N LEU A 69 0.40 -13.28 -7.10
CA LEU A 69 0.99 -13.65 -5.82
C LEU A 69 0.32 -14.91 -5.29
N ASN A 70 1.12 -15.93 -4.96
CA ASN A 70 0.62 -17.08 -4.21
C ASN A 70 0.56 -16.71 -2.73
N VAL A 71 -0.63 -16.82 -2.14
CA VAL A 71 -0.89 -16.50 -0.74
C VAL A 71 -1.20 -17.73 0.12
N GLY A 72 -1.16 -18.92 -0.46
CA GLY A 72 -1.46 -20.18 0.21
C GLY A 72 -2.94 -20.29 0.61
N ASN A 73 -3.22 -21.12 1.61
CA ASN A 73 -4.58 -21.37 2.10
C ASN A 73 -5.00 -20.32 3.15
N VAL A 74 -5.13 -19.08 2.69
CA VAL A 74 -5.70 -17.96 3.45
C VAL A 74 -6.98 -17.48 2.79
N ARG A 75 -7.77 -16.67 3.52
CA ARG A 75 -9.03 -16.08 3.01
C ARG A 75 -9.01 -14.56 2.95
N THR A 76 -7.90 -13.98 3.37
CA THR A 76 -7.68 -12.54 3.39
C THR A 76 -6.22 -12.24 3.16
N TYR A 77 -5.97 -11.11 2.51
CA TYR A 77 -4.62 -10.60 2.27
C TYR A 77 -4.62 -9.09 2.30
N THR A 78 -3.61 -8.51 2.95
CA THR A 78 -3.42 -7.06 3.07
C THR A 78 -2.19 -6.65 2.26
N PHE A 79 -2.42 -5.79 1.27
CA PHE A 79 -1.38 -5.03 0.61
C PHE A 79 -1.05 -3.82 1.48
N SER A 80 0.23 -3.61 1.80
CA SER A 80 0.71 -2.49 2.62
C SER A 80 1.53 -1.46 1.84
N SER A 81 1.76 -1.70 0.55
CA SER A 81 2.70 -0.93 -0.26
C SER A 81 2.12 -0.54 -1.62
N LEU A 82 0.84 -0.16 -1.65
CA LEU A 82 0.19 0.31 -2.87
C LEU A 82 0.44 1.81 -3.06
N THR A 83 0.52 2.24 -4.32
CA THR A 83 0.70 3.65 -4.64
C THR A 83 -0.60 4.40 -4.40
N ASN A 84 -0.54 5.51 -3.66
CA ASN A 84 -1.70 6.39 -3.46
C ASN A 84 -2.12 7.06 -4.77
N GLY A 85 -3.39 7.46 -4.84
CA GLY A 85 -3.98 8.09 -6.02
C GLY A 85 -4.23 7.12 -7.19
N GLN A 86 -4.01 5.81 -6.98
CA GLN A 86 -4.13 4.80 -8.01
C GLN A 86 -5.29 3.85 -7.71
N THR A 87 -6.02 3.47 -8.76
CA THR A 87 -6.99 2.37 -8.72
C THR A 87 -6.28 1.06 -9.01
N TYR A 88 -6.43 0.10 -8.09
CA TYR A 88 -5.99 -1.27 -8.29
C TYR A 88 -7.19 -2.17 -8.53
N TYR A 89 -6.99 -3.19 -9.37
CA TYR A 89 -7.94 -4.24 -9.68
C TYR A 89 -7.39 -5.57 -9.17
N PHE A 90 -8.27 -6.43 -8.65
CA PHE A 90 -7.91 -7.69 -8.03
C PHE A 90 -8.84 -8.82 -8.50
N SER A 91 -8.28 -10.00 -8.69
CA SER A 91 -9.01 -11.27 -8.80
C SER A 91 -8.28 -12.36 -8.02
N VAL A 92 -9.03 -13.37 -7.60
CA VAL A 92 -8.50 -14.53 -6.88
C VAL A 92 -8.78 -15.79 -7.69
N THR A 93 -7.86 -16.73 -7.63
CA THR A 93 -8.00 -18.09 -8.16
C THR A 93 -7.69 -19.08 -7.04
N ALA A 94 -8.34 -20.24 -7.08
CA ALA A 94 -8.01 -21.37 -6.24
C ALA A 94 -7.11 -22.33 -7.02
N TYR A 95 -6.21 -23.04 -6.33
CA TYR A 95 -5.47 -24.15 -6.91
C TYR A 95 -5.52 -25.38 -6.02
N ASP A 96 -5.57 -26.56 -6.64
CA ASP A 96 -5.62 -27.85 -5.95
C ASP A 96 -4.21 -28.40 -5.62
N THR A 97 -4.14 -29.54 -4.92
CA THR A 97 -2.87 -30.22 -4.59
C THR A 97 -2.09 -30.72 -5.80
N SER A 98 -2.73 -30.79 -6.97
CA SER A 98 -2.11 -31.14 -8.25
C SER A 98 -1.70 -29.90 -9.06
N ASN A 99 -1.79 -28.70 -8.48
CA ASN A 99 -1.57 -27.40 -9.13
C ASN A 99 -2.53 -27.07 -10.28
N ASN A 100 -3.70 -27.69 -10.35
CA ASN A 100 -4.74 -27.22 -11.25
C ASN A 100 -5.37 -25.94 -10.69
N GLU A 101 -5.30 -24.88 -11.46
CA GLU A 101 -5.84 -23.57 -11.09
C GLU A 101 -7.26 -23.37 -11.63
N SER A 102 -8.12 -22.66 -10.89
CA SER A 102 -9.47 -22.30 -11.34
C SER A 102 -9.43 -21.12 -12.33
N SER A 103 -10.55 -20.84 -12.98
CA SER A 103 -10.78 -19.52 -13.58
C SER A 103 -10.81 -18.42 -12.51
N PHE A 104 -10.69 -17.15 -12.91
CA PHE A 104 -10.73 -16.03 -11.97
C PHE A 104 -12.09 -15.90 -11.27
N SER A 105 -12.06 -15.41 -10.04
CA SER A 105 -13.22 -14.86 -9.33
C SER A 105 -13.84 -13.67 -10.08
N SER A 106 -14.91 -13.08 -9.52
CA SER A 106 -15.29 -11.71 -9.89
C SER A 106 -14.11 -10.76 -9.69
N GLN A 107 -14.00 -9.76 -10.57
CA GLN A 107 -13.02 -8.68 -10.40
C GLN A 107 -13.57 -7.67 -9.39
N VAL A 108 -12.71 -7.22 -8.49
CA VAL A 108 -12.97 -6.07 -7.60
C VAL A 108 -11.94 -4.99 -7.85
N SER A 109 -12.27 -3.74 -7.53
CA SER A 109 -11.34 -2.62 -7.61
C SER A 109 -11.32 -1.82 -6.31
N LYS A 110 -10.18 -1.18 -6.05
CA LYS A 110 -9.99 -0.28 -4.91
C LYS A 110 -9.15 0.91 -5.34
N PHE A 111 -9.71 2.10 -5.16
CA PHE A 111 -8.94 3.34 -5.20
C PHE A 111 -8.20 3.50 -3.87
N ILE A 112 -6.90 3.77 -3.95
CA ILE A 112 -6.03 3.99 -2.80
C ILE A 112 -5.98 5.50 -2.55
N SER A 113 -6.80 5.96 -1.60
CA SER A 113 -6.85 7.38 -1.24
C SER A 113 -5.49 7.87 -0.75
N THR A 114 -5.14 9.06 -1.22
CA THR A 114 -4.06 9.88 -0.68
C THR A 114 -4.48 10.44 0.68
N SER A 115 -3.54 10.54 1.63
CA SER A 115 -3.82 11.09 2.97
C SER A 115 -4.28 12.55 2.94
N ALA A 116 -4.05 13.27 1.84
CA ALA A 116 -4.48 14.66 1.66
C ALA A 116 -5.84 14.83 0.95
N ASP A 117 -6.55 13.76 0.57
CA ASP A 117 -7.96 13.84 0.11
C ASP A 117 -8.87 13.90 1.34
N LEU A 118 -9.12 15.12 1.83
CA LEU A 118 -9.77 15.36 3.12
C LEU A 118 -11.29 15.23 3.06
N ASN A 119 -11.89 15.28 1.87
CA ASN A 119 -13.32 15.06 1.65
C ASN A 119 -13.66 13.70 1.02
N ALA A 120 -12.65 12.87 0.75
CA ALA A 120 -12.76 11.53 0.17
C ALA A 120 -13.45 11.48 -1.20
N ASN A 121 -13.33 12.54 -2.02
CA ASN A 121 -13.94 12.60 -3.35
C ASN A 121 -13.05 11.97 -4.46
N GLY A 122 -11.85 11.48 -4.10
CA GLY A 122 -10.89 10.87 -5.02
C GLY A 122 -10.00 11.88 -5.75
N ARG A 123 -10.03 13.16 -5.37
CA ARG A 123 -9.22 14.25 -5.91
C ARG A 123 -8.65 15.07 -4.76
N ILE A 124 -7.50 15.69 -5.00
CA ILE A 124 -6.92 16.68 -4.09
C ILE A 124 -6.95 18.03 -4.80
N ASN A 125 -7.80 18.93 -4.33
CA ASN A 125 -7.98 20.24 -4.94
C ASN A 125 -8.31 21.34 -3.92
N ALA A 126 -8.83 22.47 -4.41
CA ALA A 126 -9.14 23.63 -3.58
C ALA A 126 -10.12 23.35 -2.43
N GLN A 127 -10.95 22.32 -2.54
CA GLN A 127 -11.86 21.90 -1.47
C GLN A 127 -11.08 21.28 -0.31
N ASP A 128 -10.12 20.40 -0.59
CA ASP A 128 -9.24 19.81 0.41
C ASP A 128 -8.35 20.87 1.05
N PHE A 129 -7.82 21.79 0.23
CA PHE A 129 -7.07 22.94 0.75
C PHE A 129 -7.91 23.79 1.70
N SER A 130 -9.17 24.08 1.36
CA SER A 130 -10.09 24.82 2.24
C SER A 130 -10.30 24.08 3.56
N ILE A 131 -10.46 22.76 3.52
CA ILE A 131 -10.59 21.94 4.74
C ILE A 131 -9.30 22.02 5.56
N LEU A 132 -8.14 21.83 4.95
CA LEU A 132 -6.85 21.91 5.64
C LEU A 132 -6.67 23.27 6.33
N MET A 133 -6.95 24.35 5.60
CA MET A 133 -6.84 25.71 6.13
C MET A 133 -7.87 25.99 7.24
N SER A 134 -9.04 25.35 7.23
CA SER A 134 -10.03 25.48 8.31
C SER A 134 -9.54 24.89 9.64
N PHE A 135 -8.56 23.98 9.61
CA PHE A 135 -7.95 23.35 10.78
C PHE A 135 -6.53 23.87 11.07
N TRP A 136 -6.06 24.90 10.38
CA TRP A 136 -4.68 25.39 10.50
C TRP A 136 -4.31 25.74 11.95
N GLY A 137 -3.18 25.21 12.43
CA GLY A 137 -2.70 25.35 13.80
C GLY A 137 -3.41 24.47 14.83
N SER A 138 -4.34 23.61 14.42
CA SER A 138 -4.99 22.63 15.32
C SER A 138 -3.99 21.59 15.82
N THR A 139 -4.11 21.19 17.09
CA THR A 139 -3.24 20.21 17.76
C THR A 139 -3.97 18.90 18.11
N ALA A 140 -5.21 18.73 17.64
CA ALA A 140 -6.10 17.62 18.03
C ALA A 140 -6.02 16.41 17.08
N ARG A 141 -5.01 16.36 16.19
CA ARG A 141 -4.89 15.37 15.09
C ARG A 141 -6.17 15.27 14.25
N PRO A 142 -6.73 16.40 13.76
CA PRO A 142 -7.88 16.35 12.86
C PRO A 142 -7.51 15.58 11.58
N ALA A 143 -8.49 15.22 10.74
CA ALA A 143 -8.19 14.57 9.45
C ALA A 143 -7.23 15.40 8.56
N ALA A 144 -7.15 16.71 8.79
CA ALA A 144 -6.22 17.64 8.16
C ALA A 144 -4.74 17.53 8.64
N ASP A 145 -4.46 16.78 9.71
CA ASP A 145 -3.10 16.38 10.14
C ASP A 145 -2.68 15.19 9.28
N VAL A 146 -2.19 15.50 8.09
CA VAL A 146 -1.90 14.56 7.00
C VAL A 146 -0.63 13.76 7.28
N ASN A 147 0.37 14.37 7.94
CA ASN A 147 1.60 13.70 8.35
C ASN A 147 1.52 13.03 9.73
N GLN A 148 0.41 13.22 10.45
CA GLN A 148 0.11 12.68 11.78
C GLN A 148 1.10 13.13 12.87
N ASP A 149 1.73 14.30 12.72
CA ASP A 149 2.71 14.83 13.66
C ASP A 149 2.09 15.48 14.90
N GLY A 150 0.76 15.61 14.92
CA GLY A 150 0.03 16.27 16.00
C GLY A 150 -0.50 17.64 15.63
N TYR A 151 -0.01 18.28 14.58
CA TYR A 151 -0.24 19.68 14.25
C TYR A 151 -0.60 19.86 12.78
N VAL A 152 -1.68 20.59 12.49
CA VAL A 152 -1.96 21.03 11.11
C VAL A 152 -1.10 22.26 10.77
N ASN A 153 -0.10 22.09 9.92
CA ASN A 153 0.87 23.13 9.60
C ASN A 153 1.37 23.08 8.15
N ALA A 154 2.45 23.81 7.86
CA ALA A 154 3.02 23.91 6.52
C ALA A 154 3.51 22.56 5.95
N GLN A 155 3.81 21.58 6.80
CA GLN A 155 4.17 20.24 6.36
C GLN A 155 2.97 19.50 5.76
N ASP A 156 1.79 19.57 6.39
CA ASP A 156 0.56 19.00 5.85
C ASP A 156 0.18 19.65 4.52
N LEU A 157 0.32 20.98 4.45
CA LEU A 157 0.10 21.71 3.21
C LEU A 157 1.10 21.26 2.13
N SER A 158 2.38 21.10 2.47
CA SER A 158 3.39 20.62 1.52
C SER A 158 3.03 19.23 0.98
N ILE A 159 2.54 18.32 1.83
CA ILE A 159 2.10 17.00 1.39
C ILE A 159 0.88 17.11 0.47
N MET A 160 -0.12 17.91 0.85
CA MET A 160 -1.29 18.15 0.02
C MET A 160 -0.92 18.68 -1.36
N MET A 161 -0.03 19.67 -1.42
CA MET A 161 0.43 20.24 -2.69
C MET A 161 1.25 19.24 -3.52
N SER A 162 2.00 18.33 -2.88
CA SER A 162 2.73 17.27 -3.60
C SER A 162 1.81 16.24 -4.27
N GLN A 163 0.58 16.12 -3.79
CA GLN A 163 -0.43 15.15 -4.25
C GLN A 163 -1.57 15.81 -5.04
N TRP A 164 -1.42 17.10 -5.38
CA TRP A 164 -2.45 17.90 -6.04
C TRP A 164 -2.90 17.33 -7.38
N THR A 165 -4.22 17.26 -7.62
CA THR A 165 -4.79 16.68 -8.84
C THR A 165 -5.49 17.67 -9.77
N GLY A 166 -5.66 18.94 -9.35
CA GLY A 166 -6.37 19.97 -10.12
C GLY A 166 -7.70 20.37 -9.51
#